data_AF-A0A509EL01-F1
#
_entry.id   AF-A0A509EL01-F1
#
_cell.length_a   1.000
_cell.length_b   1.000
_cell.length_c   1.000
_cell.angle_alpha   90.00
_cell.angle_beta   90.00
_cell.angle_gamma   90.00
#
_symmetry.space_group_name_H-M   'P 1'
#
loop_
_entity.id
_entity.type
_entity.pdbx_description
1 polymer ?
#
loop_
_entity_poly.entity_id
_entity_poly.type
_entity_poly.pdbx_seq_one_letter_code
_entity_poly.pdbx_strand_id
1 'polypeptide(L)'
;MLTLTAPESISRGAFAERRAVAIANVHWFRAMAWRALRDGGPQAALRAANARAAARIVLRQAKRDALVSRMANAALTADTAR
;
A
#
# COMPACT_ATOMS: atom_id res chain seq x y z
N MET A 1 21.41 20.23 -21.42
CA MET A 1 20.01 20.66 -21.22
C MET A 1 19.21 19.41 -20.90
N LEU A 2 18.95 19.13 -19.63
CA LEU A 2 18.18 17.96 -19.19
C LEU A 2 16.69 18.34 -19.25
N THR A 3 15.99 17.86 -20.27
CA THR A 3 14.54 17.91 -20.35
C THR A 3 13.97 16.98 -19.29
N LEU A 4 13.49 17.57 -18.19
CA LEU A 4 12.61 16.87 -17.25
C LEU A 4 11.28 16.65 -17.98
N THR A 5 11.12 15.47 -18.59
CA THR A 5 9.80 14.99 -19.02
C THR A 5 8.90 14.99 -17.80
N ALA A 6 7.82 15.78 -17.85
CA ALA A 6 6.81 15.78 -16.81
C ALA A 6 6.38 14.33 -16.54
N PRO A 7 6.32 13.87 -15.28
CA PRO A 7 5.90 12.51 -14.99
C PRO A 7 4.51 12.32 -15.60
N GLU A 8 4.37 11.25 -16.38
CA GLU A 8 3.10 10.79 -16.92
C GLU A 8 2.04 10.96 -15.84
N SER A 9 0.95 11.68 -16.15
CA SER A 9 -0.07 12.03 -15.16
C SER A 9 -0.52 10.76 -14.47
N ILE A 10 -0.04 10.53 -13.25
CA ILE A 10 -0.34 9.29 -12.53
C ILE A 10 -1.84 9.33 -12.28
N SER A 11 -2.57 8.62 -13.13
CA SER A 11 -4.01 8.74 -13.20
C SER A 11 -4.60 8.33 -11.87
N ARG A 12 -5.62 9.06 -11.43
CA ARG A 12 -6.36 8.79 -10.19
C ARG A 12 -6.77 7.30 -10.06
N GLY A 13 -6.96 6.62 -11.19
CA GLY A 13 -7.21 5.18 -11.28
C GLY A 13 -6.07 4.29 -10.74
N ALA A 14 -4.81 4.60 -11.04
CA ALA A 14 -3.66 3.82 -10.57
C ALA A 14 -3.51 3.87 -9.04
N PHE A 15 -3.86 4.99 -8.40
CA PHE A 15 -3.85 5.10 -6.94
C PHE A 15 -4.98 4.32 -6.28
N ALA A 16 -6.18 4.33 -6.87
CA ALA A 16 -7.31 3.53 -6.39
C ALA A 16 -7.01 2.02 -6.49
N GLU A 17 -6.41 1.60 -7.60
CA GLU A 17 -5.97 0.22 -7.83
C GLU A 17 -4.92 -0.22 -6.80
N ARG A 18 -3.84 0.56 -6.61
CA ARG A 18 -2.81 0.27 -5.60
C ARG A 18 -3.39 0.16 -4.19
N ARG A 19 -4.37 1.00 -3.85
CA ARG A 19 -5.07 0.93 -2.56
C ARG A 19 -5.90 -0.35 -2.44
N ALA A 20 -6.61 -0.75 -3.50
CA ALA A 20 -7.38 -1.99 -3.51
C ALA A 20 -6.47 -3.22 -3.33
N VAL A 21 -5.35 -3.27 -4.05
CA VAL A 21 -4.32 -4.32 -3.91
C VAL A 21 -3.76 -4.38 -2.49
N ALA A 22 -3.43 -3.23 -1.89
CA ALA A 22 -2.94 -3.18 -0.52
C ALA A 22 -3.97 -3.72 0.49
N ILE A 23 -5.25 -3.38 0.33
CA ILE A 23 -6.34 -3.89 1.17
C ILE A 23 -6.47 -5.41 1.01
N ALA A 24 -6.47 -5.91 -0.23
CA ALA A 24 -6.54 -7.35 -0.51
C ALA A 24 -5.37 -8.11 0.15
N ASN A 25 -4.14 -7.60 0.01
CA ASN A 25 -2.96 -8.17 0.65
C ASN A 25 -3.09 -8.21 2.17
N VAL A 26 -3.58 -7.13 2.80
CA VAL A 26 -3.82 -7.09 4.24
C VAL A 26 -4.82 -8.18 4.67
N HIS A 27 -5.92 -8.36 3.94
CA HIS A 27 -6.89 -9.42 4.23
C HIS A 27 -6.27 -10.81 4.07
N TRP A 28 -5.51 -11.04 3.01
CA TRP A 28 -4.84 -12.30 2.76
C TRP A 28 -3.84 -12.65 3.88
N PHE A 29 -2.98 -11.70 4.28
CA PHE A 29 -2.05 -11.90 5.39
C PHE A 29 -2.75 -12.18 6.72
N ARG A 30 -3.87 -11.49 7.01
CA ARG A 30 -4.65 -11.77 8.22
C ARG A 30 -5.26 -13.16 8.18
N ALA A 31 -5.81 -13.58 7.05
CA ALA A 31 -6.36 -14.92 6.87
C ALA A 31 -5.28 -16.00 7.05
N MET A 32 -4.07 -15.78 6.51
CA MET A 32 -2.94 -16.68 6.74
C MET A 32 -2.53 -16.75 8.21
N ALA A 33 -2.51 -15.63 8.93
CA ALA A 33 -2.21 -15.64 10.36
C ALA A 33 -3.23 -16.46 11.15
N TRP A 34 -4.51 -16.33 10.81
CA TRP A 34 -5.58 -17.13 11.40
C TRP A 34 -5.44 -18.63 11.09
N ARG A 35 -5.19 -18.97 9.82
CA ARG A 35 -4.94 -20.36 9.40
C ARG A 35 -3.73 -20.96 10.11
N ALA A 36 -2.61 -20.24 10.18
CA ALA A 36 -1.40 -20.72 10.85
C ALA A 36 -1.65 -21.09 12.31
N LEU A 37 -2.47 -20.32 13.03
CA LEU A 37 -2.83 -20.62 14.42
C LEU A 37 -3.86 -21.74 14.56
N ARG A 38 -4.80 -21.85 13.61
CA ARG A 38 -5.83 -22.89 13.64
C ARG A 38 -5.28 -24.27 13.30
N ASP A 39 -4.47 -24.34 12.24
CA ASP A 39 -4.04 -25.61 11.66
C ASP A 39 -2.84 -26.22 12.41
N GLY A 40 -2.23 -25.47 13.36
CA GLY A 40 -1.29 -26.02 14.33
C GLY A 40 0.08 -26.50 13.79
N GLY A 41 0.48 -26.09 12.58
CA GLY A 41 1.73 -26.55 11.96
C GLY A 41 3.03 -26.00 12.57
N PRO A 42 4.19 -26.38 12.03
CA PRO A 42 5.50 -25.96 12.52
C PRO A 42 5.60 -24.43 12.68
N GLN A 43 6.09 -24.00 13.83
CA GLN A 43 6.29 -22.58 14.17
C GLN A 43 5.04 -21.70 13.92
N ALA A 44 3.84 -22.25 14.12
CA ALA A 44 2.56 -21.59 13.88
C ALA A 44 2.50 -20.16 14.45
N ALA A 45 2.95 -19.97 15.70
CA ALA A 45 2.97 -18.66 16.35
C ALA A 45 3.87 -17.65 15.62
N LEU A 46 5.08 -18.06 15.22
CA LEU A 46 6.01 -17.20 14.48
C LEU A 46 5.47 -16.84 13.09
N ARG A 47 4.94 -17.82 12.35
CA ARG A 47 4.33 -17.58 11.02
C ARG A 47 3.15 -16.63 11.12
N ALA A 48 2.30 -16.79 12.14
CA ALA A 48 1.18 -15.89 12.39
C ALA A 48 1.65 -14.47 12.76
N ALA A 49 2.68 -14.35 13.59
CA ALA A 49 3.29 -13.07 13.92
C ALA A 49 3.88 -12.37 12.68
N ASN A 50 4.62 -13.10 11.85
CA ASN A 50 5.20 -12.61 10.61
C ASN A 50 4.13 -12.15 9.62
N ALA A 51 3.06 -12.93 9.44
CA ALA A 51 1.94 -12.54 8.58
C ALA A 51 1.23 -11.26 9.08
N ARG A 52 1.01 -11.13 10.40
CA ARG A 52 0.48 -9.89 10.99
C ARG A 52 1.42 -8.71 10.80
N ALA A 53 2.74 -8.92 10.94
CA ALA A 53 3.74 -7.88 10.69
C ALA A 53 3.73 -7.43 9.22
N ALA A 54 3.69 -8.37 8.27
CA ALA A 54 3.57 -8.07 6.85
C ALA A 54 2.31 -7.25 6.54
N ALA A 55 1.14 -7.63 7.09
CA ALA A 55 -0.08 -6.85 6.95
C ALA A 55 0.08 -5.40 7.45
N ARG A 56 0.77 -5.20 8.59
CA ARG A 56 1.05 -3.86 9.13
C ARG A 56 1.98 -3.06 8.22
N ILE A 57 3.00 -3.70 7.66
CA ILE A 57 3.95 -3.06 6.73
C ILE A 57 3.21 -2.59 5.48
N VAL A 58 2.42 -3.46 4.84
CA VAL A 58 1.61 -3.11 3.66
C VAL A 58 0.67 -1.95 3.94
N LEU A 59 -0.04 -2.00 5.08
CA LEU A 59 -0.97 -0.93 5.45
C LEU A 59 -0.25 0.40 5.70
N ARG A 60 0.92 0.37 6.36
CA ARG A 60 1.74 1.58 6.59
C ARG A 60 2.25 2.15 5.27
N GLN A 61 2.70 1.30 4.35
CA GLN A 61 3.17 1.75 3.05
C GLN A 61 2.03 2.40 2.25
N ALA A 62 0.88 1.73 2.14
CA ALA A 62 -0.28 2.28 1.44
C ALA A 62 -0.77 3.62 2.01
N LYS A 63 -0.67 3.82 3.33
CA LYS A 63 -0.96 5.12 3.97
C LYS A 63 0.03 6.21 3.56
N ARG A 64 1.33 5.89 3.51
CA ARG A 64 2.37 6.82 3.05
C ARG A 64 2.17 7.18 1.59
N ASP A 65 1.94 6.18 0.73
CA ASP A 65 1.70 6.40 -0.69
C ASP A 65 0.49 7.32 -0.88
N ALA A 66 -0.62 7.06 -0.18
CA ALA A 66 -1.81 7.91 -0.23
C ALA A 66 -1.55 9.36 0.23
N LEU A 67 -0.69 9.56 1.23
CA LEU A 67 -0.30 10.90 1.67
C LEU A 67 0.53 11.62 0.59
N VAL A 68 1.55 10.95 0.05
CA VAL A 68 2.40 11.50 -1.01
C VAL A 68 1.57 11.86 -2.24
N SER A 69 0.64 10.99 -2.66
CA SER A 69 -0.27 11.27 -3.78
C SER A 69 -1.14 12.50 -3.53
N ARG A 70 -1.64 12.68 -2.30
CA ARG A 70 -2.43 13.88 -1.95
C ARG A 70 -1.59 15.15 -2.03
N MET A 71 -0.35 15.11 -1.52
CA MET A 71 0.56 16.25 -1.58
C MET A 71 0.94 16.60 -3.02
N ALA A 72 1.27 15.60 -3.85
CA ALA A 72 1.57 15.78 -5.26
C ALA A 72 0.38 16.39 -6.02
N ASN A 73 -0.83 15.87 -5.80
CA ASN A 73 -2.04 16.43 -6.40
C ASN A 73 -2.29 17.88 -5.96
N ALA A 74 -2.12 18.18 -4.67
CA ALA A 74 -2.29 19.54 -4.15
C ALA A 74 -1.29 20.53 -4.77
N ALA A 75 -0.03 20.11 -4.94
CA ALA A 75 1.00 20.91 -5.60
C ALA A 75 0.66 21.17 -7.07
N LEU A 76 0.24 20.13 -7.82
CA LEU A 76 -0.17 20.27 -9.22
C LEU A 76 -1.39 21.19 -9.37
N THR A 77 -2.38 21.11 -8.47
CA THR A 77 -3.53 22.02 -8.49
C THR A 77 -3.17 23.46 -8.14
N ALA A 78 -2.16 23.68 -7.29
CA ALA A 78 -1.70 25.03 -6.96
C ALA A 78 -0.91 25.67 -8.11
N ASP A 79 -0.12 24.88 -8.85
CA ASP A 79 0.65 25.34 -10.00
C ASP A 79 -0.23 25.68 -11.21
N THR A 80 -1.27 24.89 -11.46
CA THR A 80 -2.24 25.12 -12.55
C THR A 80 -3.25 26.25 -12.30
N ALA A 81 -3.34 26.76 -11.07
CA ALA A 81 -4.21 27.88 -10.70
C ALA A 81 -3.50 29.25 -10.77
N ARG A 82 -2.23 29.28 -11.18
CA ARG A 82 -1.42 30.48 -11.43
C ARG A 82 -1.42 30.84 -12.90
#